data_AF-A0A7Y5DWU1-F1
#
_entry.id   AF-A0A7Y5DWU1-F1
#
_cell.length_a   1.000
_cell.length_b   1.000
_cell.length_c   1.000
_cell.angle_alpha   90.00
_cell.angle_beta   90.00
_cell.angle_gamma   90.00
#
_symmetry.space_group_name_H-M   'P 1'
#
loop_
_entity.id
_entity.type
_entity.pdbx_description
1 polymer ?
#
loop_
_entity_poly.entity_id
_entity_poly.type
_entity_poly.pdbx_seq_one_letter_code
_entity_poly.pdbx_strand_id
1 'polypeptide(L)'
;MSRPDLLALGPEALASLANVGLVKRAQRELAEGPGPALVEEDDGTVVGTFADGVVARLPPNKPLKEAPCTCGAAGVCRHRVAVALAYKPWHEAAHEAGPPPSARVPENWSPGQIDDATLERVVGVKVLERARSVLKKGLLASVDRHGVPTAKLPSCTVRFLVPGDVAYARCDCAQAGGGCEHLALAVWAFRAADALPAK
;
A
#
# COMPACT_ATOMS: atom_id res chain seq x y z
N MET A 1 4.32 12.80 -4.48
CA MET A 1 3.59 13.71 -3.58
C MET A 1 2.09 13.50 -3.80
N SER A 2 1.36 12.94 -2.84
CA SER A 2 -0.09 12.68 -3.01
C SER A 2 -0.87 13.92 -3.45
N ARG A 3 -1.68 13.82 -4.52
CA ARG A 3 -2.59 14.86 -5.01
C ARG A 3 -3.99 14.71 -4.39
N PRO A 4 -4.28 15.36 -3.24
CA PRO A 4 -5.58 15.19 -2.55
C PRO A 4 -6.77 15.67 -3.39
N ASP A 5 -6.55 16.63 -4.28
CA ASP A 5 -7.56 17.14 -5.22
C ASP A 5 -8.02 16.05 -6.20
N LEU A 6 -7.08 15.27 -6.75
CA LEU A 6 -7.41 14.15 -7.65
C LEU A 6 -7.96 12.93 -6.90
N LEU A 7 -7.53 12.70 -5.65
CA LEU A 7 -8.10 11.64 -4.80
C LEU A 7 -9.56 11.91 -4.41
N ALA A 8 -9.94 13.19 -4.27
CA ALA A 8 -11.30 13.62 -3.99
C ALA A 8 -12.21 13.65 -5.24
N LEU A 9 -11.62 13.63 -6.45
CA LEU A 9 -12.35 13.68 -7.72
C LEU A 9 -12.91 12.30 -8.11
N GLY A 10 -13.99 11.92 -7.42
CA GLY A 10 -14.78 10.73 -7.74
C GLY A 10 -15.65 10.89 -9.01
N PRO A 11 -16.29 9.80 -9.48
CA PRO A 11 -17.13 9.80 -10.69
C PRO A 11 -18.24 10.85 -10.68
N GLU A 12 -18.86 11.11 -9.53
CA GLU A 12 -19.94 12.09 -9.38
C GLU A 12 -19.41 13.53 -9.53
N ALA A 13 -18.27 13.85 -8.90
CA ALA A 13 -17.63 15.16 -9.04
C ALA A 13 -17.18 15.43 -10.49
N LEU A 14 -16.66 14.40 -11.18
CA LEU A 14 -16.28 14.50 -12.59
C LEU A 14 -17.49 14.66 -13.51
N ALA A 15 -18.63 14.05 -13.17
CA ALA A 15 -19.86 14.21 -13.94
C ALA A 15 -20.40 15.64 -13.88
N SER A 16 -20.22 16.33 -12.74
CA SER A 16 -20.56 17.75 -12.58
C SER A 16 -19.59 18.70 -13.33
N LEU A 17 -18.31 18.33 -13.45
CA LEU A 17 -17.29 19.14 -14.13
C LEU A 17 -17.23 18.94 -15.65
N ALA A 18 -17.71 17.79 -16.14
CA ALA A 18 -17.70 17.43 -17.55
C ALA A 18 -19.13 17.12 -18.02
N ASN A 19 -19.42 15.86 -18.30
CA ASN A 19 -20.77 15.35 -18.52
C ASN A 19 -20.82 13.87 -18.16
N VAL A 20 -21.98 13.39 -17.71
CA VAL A 20 -22.19 11.99 -17.25
C VAL A 20 -21.82 10.98 -18.34
N GLY A 21 -22.11 11.27 -19.61
CA GLY A 21 -21.83 10.36 -20.72
C GLY A 21 -20.35 10.11 -20.96
N LEU A 22 -19.53 11.15 -20.78
CA LEU A 22 -18.08 11.12 -20.96
C LEU A 22 -17.39 10.41 -19.79
N VAL A 23 -17.91 10.57 -18.57
CA VAL A 23 -17.46 9.77 -17.40
C VAL A 23 -17.75 8.30 -17.59
N LYS A 24 -19.00 7.92 -17.94
CA LYS A 24 -19.37 6.52 -18.19
C LYS A 24 -18.55 5.88 -19.31
N ARG A 25 -18.26 6.63 -20.39
CA ARG A 25 -17.41 6.15 -21.48
C ARG A 25 -15.97 5.93 -21.01
N ALA A 26 -15.40 6.87 -20.26
CA ALA A 26 -14.05 6.74 -19.71
C ALA A 26 -13.96 5.55 -18.73
N GLN A 27 -14.95 5.34 -17.86
CA GLN A 27 -14.99 4.17 -16.96
C GLN A 27 -15.05 2.85 -17.73
N ARG A 28 -15.83 2.80 -18.82
CA ARG A 28 -15.91 1.58 -19.64
C ARG A 28 -14.59 1.29 -20.34
N GLU A 29 -13.95 2.29 -20.93
CA GLU A 29 -12.62 2.14 -21.56
C GLU A 29 -11.54 1.73 -20.54
N LEU A 30 -11.61 2.21 -19.30
CA LEU A 30 -10.71 1.77 -18.21
C LEU A 30 -10.97 0.33 -17.75
N ALA A 31 -12.22 -0.15 -17.86
CA ALA A 31 -12.58 -1.53 -17.50
C ALA A 31 -12.29 -2.53 -18.63
N GLU A 32 -12.44 -2.10 -19.89
CA GLU A 32 -12.29 -2.94 -21.09
C GLU A 32 -10.87 -2.93 -21.67
N GLY A 33 -10.02 -1.98 -21.27
CA GLY A 33 -8.68 -1.77 -21.84
C GLY A 33 -7.59 -1.54 -20.78
N PRO A 34 -6.32 -1.44 -21.22
CA PRO A 34 -5.17 -1.29 -20.31
C PRO A 34 -5.10 0.06 -19.57
N GLY A 35 -6.02 0.99 -19.84
CA GLY A 35 -6.03 2.34 -19.26
C GLY A 35 -4.80 3.19 -19.64
N PRO A 36 -4.70 4.43 -19.11
CA PRO A 36 -3.51 5.25 -19.30
C PRO A 36 -2.36 4.78 -18.39
N ALA A 37 -1.14 4.77 -18.92
CA ALA A 37 0.07 4.69 -18.11
C ALA A 37 0.27 6.02 -17.38
N LEU A 38 0.19 6.01 -16.05
CA LEU A 38 0.26 7.20 -15.22
C LEU A 38 1.66 7.38 -14.62
N VAL A 39 2.11 8.63 -14.59
CA VAL A 39 3.33 9.12 -13.93
C VAL A 39 2.99 10.39 -13.18
N GLU A 40 3.50 10.52 -11.96
CA GLU A 40 3.43 11.77 -11.19
C GLU A 40 4.81 12.44 -11.21
N GLU A 41 4.86 13.69 -11.66
CA GLU A 41 6.07 14.52 -11.73
C GLU A 41 6.34 15.21 -10.39
N ASP A 42 7.58 15.66 -10.17
CA ASP A 42 8.02 16.29 -8.90
C ASP A 42 7.28 17.59 -8.57
N ASP A 43 6.73 18.27 -9.58
CA ASP A 43 5.88 19.45 -9.44
C ASP A 43 4.43 19.11 -9.05
N GLY A 44 4.13 17.81 -8.88
CA GLY A 44 2.82 17.27 -8.60
C GLY A 44 1.98 17.01 -9.84
N THR A 45 2.45 17.30 -11.06
CA THR A 45 1.69 17.08 -12.30
C THR A 45 1.47 15.59 -12.56
N VAL A 46 0.22 15.19 -12.76
CA VAL A 46 -0.12 13.80 -13.14
C VAL A 46 -0.23 13.69 -14.65
N VAL A 47 0.64 12.88 -15.24
CA VAL A 47 0.72 12.64 -16.67
C VAL A 47 0.18 11.25 -16.98
N GLY A 48 -0.83 11.15 -17.84
CA GLY A 48 -1.35 9.90 -18.36
C GLY A 48 -1.10 9.76 -19.84
N THR A 49 -0.41 8.68 -20.22
CA THR A 49 -0.12 8.30 -21.61
C THR A 49 -1.00 7.13 -22.03
N PHE A 50 -1.74 7.33 -23.11
CA PHE A 50 -2.65 6.33 -23.67
C PHE A 50 -1.95 5.53 -24.77
N ALA A 51 -2.45 4.32 -25.05
CA ALA A 51 -1.88 3.43 -26.07
C ALA A 51 -1.95 4.00 -27.50
N ASP A 52 -2.83 4.97 -27.74
CA ASP A 52 -2.95 5.71 -29.00
C ASP A 52 -1.96 6.89 -29.12
N GLY A 53 -1.06 7.05 -28.14
CA GLY A 53 -0.07 8.13 -28.09
C GLY A 53 -0.61 9.46 -27.56
N VAL A 54 -1.89 9.53 -27.16
CA VAL A 54 -2.43 10.72 -26.52
C VAL A 54 -1.83 10.86 -25.12
N VAL A 55 -1.49 12.10 -24.75
CA VAL A 55 -0.96 12.43 -23.42
C VAL A 55 -1.86 13.50 -22.80
N ALA A 56 -2.33 13.23 -21.59
CA ALA A 56 -3.07 14.19 -20.77
C ALA A 56 -2.25 14.53 -19.52
N ARG A 57 -2.12 15.82 -19.21
CA ARG A 57 -1.33 16.33 -18.08
C ARG A 57 -2.25 17.10 -17.16
N LEU A 58 -2.35 16.70 -15.90
CA LEU A 58 -3.15 17.34 -14.86
C LEU A 58 -2.23 18.04 -13.86
N PRO A 59 -1.82 19.30 -14.12
CA PRO A 59 -1.01 20.06 -13.18
C PRO A 59 -1.83 20.42 -11.92
N PRO A 60 -1.16 20.69 -10.79
CA PRO A 60 -1.84 21.18 -9.59
C PRO A 60 -2.48 22.55 -9.82
N ASN A 61 -3.53 22.85 -9.07
CA ASN A 61 -4.23 24.14 -9.07
C ASN A 61 -4.81 24.60 -10.41
N LYS A 62 -4.99 23.69 -11.38
CA LYS A 62 -5.58 24.00 -12.68
C LYS A 62 -6.86 23.16 -12.88
N PRO A 63 -7.98 23.78 -13.30
CA PRO A 63 -9.20 23.03 -13.55
C PRO A 63 -9.04 22.04 -14.71
N LEU A 64 -9.81 20.94 -14.66
CA LEU A 64 -9.74 19.86 -15.65
C LEU A 64 -9.99 20.33 -17.10
N LYS A 65 -10.73 21.42 -17.28
CA LYS A 65 -10.98 22.06 -18.58
C LYS A 65 -9.73 22.71 -19.18
N GLU A 66 -8.81 23.19 -18.35
CA GLU A 66 -7.61 23.91 -18.78
C GLU A 66 -6.36 23.02 -18.78
N ALA A 67 -6.47 21.81 -18.21
CA ALA A 67 -5.40 20.83 -18.16
C ALA A 67 -4.96 20.44 -19.59
N PRO A 68 -3.65 20.48 -19.91
CA PRO A 68 -3.17 20.17 -21.26
C PRO A 68 -3.50 18.74 -21.68
N CYS A 69 -3.91 18.55 -22.93
CA CYS A 69 -4.03 17.23 -23.54
C CYS A 69 -3.76 17.31 -25.05
N THR A 70 -2.97 16.37 -25.56
CA THR A 70 -2.57 16.34 -26.99
C THR A 70 -3.70 15.94 -27.93
N CYS A 71 -4.88 15.56 -27.43
CA CYS A 71 -6.05 15.26 -28.26
C CYS A 71 -6.73 16.49 -28.90
N GLY A 72 -6.28 17.72 -28.58
CA GLY A 72 -6.78 18.95 -29.20
C GLY A 72 -8.16 19.45 -28.73
N ALA A 73 -8.77 18.80 -27.74
CA ALA A 73 -10.07 19.21 -27.21
C ALA A 73 -10.01 20.55 -26.46
N ALA A 74 -10.90 21.49 -26.82
CA ALA A 74 -11.02 22.80 -26.17
C ALA A 74 -11.67 22.76 -24.77
N GLY A 75 -12.40 21.69 -24.46
CA GLY A 75 -13.05 21.46 -23.17
C GLY A 75 -12.54 20.20 -22.47
N VAL A 76 -13.24 19.76 -21.43
CA VAL A 76 -12.93 18.48 -20.78
C VAL A 76 -13.11 17.34 -21.77
N CYS A 77 -12.09 16.51 -21.93
CA CYS A 77 -12.09 15.35 -22.83
C CYS A 77 -12.05 14.04 -22.06
N ARG A 78 -12.35 12.94 -22.76
CA ARG A 78 -12.31 11.59 -22.17
C ARG A 78 -10.94 11.26 -21.55
N HIS A 79 -9.84 11.74 -22.13
CA HIS A 79 -8.49 11.44 -21.66
C HIS A 79 -8.21 12.09 -20.30
N ARG A 80 -8.60 13.36 -20.13
CA ARG A 80 -8.44 14.06 -18.83
C ARG A 80 -9.28 13.41 -17.73
N VAL A 81 -10.51 13.01 -18.07
CA VAL A 81 -11.40 12.29 -17.15
C VAL A 81 -10.85 10.90 -16.82
N ALA A 82 -10.35 10.16 -17.80
CA ALA A 82 -9.76 8.84 -17.59
C ALA A 82 -8.51 8.93 -16.70
N VAL A 83 -7.64 9.95 -16.89
CA VAL A 83 -6.49 10.19 -16.00
C VAL A 83 -6.94 10.51 -14.58
N ALA A 84 -7.94 11.36 -14.39
CA ALA A 84 -8.47 11.68 -13.06
C ALA A 84 -9.10 10.45 -12.37
N LEU A 85 -9.87 9.65 -13.10
CA LEU A 85 -10.48 8.41 -12.58
C LEU A 85 -9.44 7.34 -12.25
N ALA A 86 -8.41 7.20 -13.09
CA ALA A 86 -7.35 6.22 -12.89
C ALA A 86 -6.35 6.66 -11.82
N TYR A 87 -6.29 7.96 -11.47
CA TYR A 87 -5.33 8.46 -10.48
C TYR A 87 -5.53 7.85 -9.11
N LYS A 88 -6.75 7.72 -8.60
CA LYS A 88 -6.97 7.12 -7.27
C LYS A 88 -6.50 5.66 -7.18
N PRO A 89 -6.96 4.72 -8.02
CA PRO A 89 -6.49 3.34 -7.99
C PRO A 89 -5.02 3.21 -8.40
N TRP A 90 -4.48 4.11 -9.22
CA TRP A 90 -3.04 4.16 -9.53
C TRP A 90 -2.22 4.66 -8.36
N HIS A 91 -2.66 5.71 -7.67
CA HIS A 91 -2.00 6.25 -6.48
C HIS A 91 -2.12 5.25 -5.34
N GLU A 92 -3.27 4.59 -5.18
CA GLU A 92 -3.40 3.42 -4.32
C GLU A 92 -2.41 2.35 -4.80
N ALA A 93 -2.39 1.85 -6.03
CA ALA A 93 -1.41 0.85 -6.49
C ALA A 93 0.08 1.29 -6.43
N ALA A 94 0.38 2.58 -6.55
CA ALA A 94 1.72 3.17 -6.51
C ALA A 94 2.17 3.55 -5.10
N HIS A 95 1.24 3.67 -4.15
CA HIS A 95 1.50 3.85 -2.72
C HIS A 95 1.15 2.59 -1.88
N GLU A 96 0.50 1.61 -2.50
CA GLU A 96 0.32 0.19 -2.17
C GLU A 96 1.37 -0.65 -2.91
N ALA A 97 2.19 0.00 -3.75
CA ALA A 97 3.62 -0.24 -3.78
C ALA A 97 4.21 0.30 -2.47
N GLY A 98 4.27 -0.61 -1.49
CA GLY A 98 4.92 -0.41 -0.20
C GLY A 98 6.42 -0.06 -0.30
N PRO A 99 7.10 0.07 0.87
CA PRO A 99 8.17 1.05 1.19
C PRO A 99 9.45 1.02 0.32
N PRO A 100 10.38 2.01 0.45
CA PRO A 100 11.61 2.15 -0.34
C PRO A 100 12.38 0.84 -0.61
N PRO A 101 13.27 0.78 -1.63
CA PRO A 101 13.95 -0.44 -2.10
C PRO A 101 14.74 -1.25 -1.04
N SER A 102 14.75 -0.84 0.23
CA SER A 102 15.12 -1.65 1.39
C SER A 102 14.06 -2.67 1.84
N ALA A 103 12.85 -2.70 1.24
CA ALA A 103 11.74 -3.59 1.62
C ALA A 103 11.36 -4.62 0.54
N ARG A 104 12.24 -4.93 -0.41
CA ARG A 104 12.15 -6.25 -1.06
C ARG A 104 12.59 -7.27 -0.03
N VAL A 105 11.61 -7.87 0.64
CA VAL A 105 11.79 -9.17 1.30
C VAL A 105 12.38 -10.11 0.25
N PRO A 106 13.61 -10.62 0.40
CA PRO A 106 14.08 -11.71 -0.45
C PRO A 106 12.99 -12.78 -0.52
N GLU A 107 12.75 -13.44 -1.65
CA GLU A 107 11.72 -14.51 -1.78
C GLU A 107 11.85 -15.61 -0.71
N ASN A 108 12.98 -15.66 0.01
CA ASN A 108 13.29 -16.57 1.12
C ASN A 108 13.38 -15.94 2.53
N TRP A 109 13.07 -14.66 2.74
CA TRP A 109 13.14 -14.07 4.08
C TRP A 109 11.81 -14.18 4.83
N SER A 110 11.90 -14.62 6.08
CA SER A 110 10.79 -14.71 7.02
C SER A 110 11.15 -13.98 8.31
N PRO A 111 10.20 -13.29 8.97
CA PRO A 111 10.40 -12.76 10.32
C PRO A 111 10.89 -13.80 11.32
N GLY A 112 10.64 -15.09 11.07
CA GLY A 112 11.14 -16.18 11.90
C GLY A 112 12.66 -16.27 11.98
N GLN A 113 13.39 -15.74 10.99
CA GLN A 113 14.86 -15.76 10.97
C GLN A 113 15.52 -14.78 11.96
N ILE A 114 14.74 -13.85 12.51
CA ILE A 114 15.21 -12.91 13.55
C ILE A 114 15.48 -13.72 14.82
N ASP A 115 16.66 -13.56 15.45
CA ASP A 115 17.03 -14.31 16.65
C ASP A 115 16.45 -13.72 17.96
N ASP A 116 16.48 -14.51 19.03
CA ASP A 116 15.98 -14.10 20.35
C ASP A 116 16.82 -12.97 20.96
N ALA A 117 18.11 -12.88 20.65
CA ALA A 117 18.98 -11.81 21.13
C ALA A 117 18.60 -10.44 20.53
N THR A 118 18.20 -10.40 19.27
CA THR A 118 17.69 -9.20 18.60
C THR A 118 16.31 -8.83 19.10
N LEU A 119 15.43 -9.81 19.32
CA LEU A 119 14.16 -9.57 19.98
C LEU A 119 14.38 -8.94 21.36
N GLU A 120 15.26 -9.51 22.18
CA GLU A 120 15.57 -9.00 23.53
C GLU A 120 16.06 -7.56 23.51
N ARG A 121 16.94 -7.21 22.56
CA ARG A 121 17.44 -5.83 22.41
C ARG A 121 16.33 -4.83 22.06
N VAL A 122 15.33 -5.25 21.29
CA VAL A 122 14.26 -4.37 20.78
C VAL A 122 13.10 -4.25 21.76
N VAL A 123 12.61 -5.36 22.31
CA VAL A 123 11.45 -5.36 23.21
C VAL A 123 11.85 -5.30 24.70
N GLY A 124 13.09 -5.65 25.02
CA GLY A 124 13.60 -5.73 26.38
C GLY A 124 13.36 -7.08 27.05
N VAL A 125 14.27 -7.46 27.95
CA VAL A 125 14.28 -8.75 28.69
C VAL A 125 12.92 -9.07 29.33
N LYS A 126 12.35 -8.12 30.07
CA LYS A 126 11.08 -8.32 30.80
C LYS A 126 9.90 -8.58 29.87
N VAL A 127 9.86 -7.94 28.71
CA VAL A 127 8.79 -8.13 27.72
C VAL A 127 8.96 -9.49 27.03
N LEU A 128 10.20 -9.89 26.74
CA LEU A 128 10.50 -11.20 26.17
C LEU A 128 10.11 -12.34 27.13
N GLU A 129 10.37 -12.21 28.44
CA GLU A 129 9.93 -13.18 29.45
C GLU A 129 8.41 -13.30 29.55
N ARG A 130 7.68 -12.18 29.43
CA ARG A 130 6.21 -12.19 29.35
C ARG A 130 5.73 -12.91 28.10
N ALA A 131 6.33 -12.62 26.95
CA ALA A 131 6.03 -13.32 25.71
C ALA A 131 6.24 -14.85 25.86
N ARG A 132 7.36 -15.29 26.46
CA ARG A 132 7.62 -16.72 26.72
C ARG A 132 6.54 -17.34 27.62
N SER A 133 6.08 -16.60 28.62
CA SER A 133 5.02 -17.04 29.53
C SER A 133 3.68 -17.20 28.81
N VAL A 134 3.35 -16.31 27.87
CA VAL A 134 2.16 -16.44 27.00
C VAL A 134 2.30 -17.64 26.07
N LEU A 135 3.45 -17.81 25.44
CA LEU A 135 3.70 -18.95 24.54
C LEU A 135 3.53 -20.30 25.27
N LYS A 136 4.04 -20.42 26.50
CA LYS A 136 3.90 -21.63 27.34
C LYS A 136 2.44 -22.00 27.65
N LYS A 137 1.53 -21.02 27.67
CA LYS A 137 0.09 -21.24 27.91
C LYS A 137 -0.65 -21.73 26.66
N GLY A 138 0.01 -21.73 25.50
CA GLY A 138 -0.59 -22.04 24.22
C GLY A 138 -1.23 -20.80 23.59
N LEU A 139 -0.85 -20.52 22.35
CA LEU A 139 -1.35 -19.41 21.55
C LEU A 139 -1.66 -19.90 20.14
N LEU A 140 -2.85 -19.59 19.65
CA LEU A 140 -3.20 -19.78 18.24
C LEU A 140 -2.90 -18.50 17.48
N ALA A 141 -2.06 -18.60 16.46
CA ALA A 141 -1.71 -17.51 15.57
C ALA A 141 -1.80 -17.97 14.11
N SER A 142 -2.18 -17.07 13.22
CA SER A 142 -2.09 -17.29 11.77
C SER A 142 -1.07 -16.33 11.18
N VAL A 143 -0.33 -16.78 10.17
CA VAL A 143 0.68 -15.97 9.50
C VAL A 143 0.32 -15.83 8.02
N ASP A 144 0.48 -14.63 7.50
CA ASP A 144 0.32 -14.28 6.10
C ASP A 144 1.68 -13.84 5.55
N ARG A 145 2.06 -14.45 4.42
CA ARG A 145 3.33 -14.21 3.72
C ARG A 145 3.13 -13.52 2.36
N HIS A 146 1.88 -13.29 1.95
CA HIS A 146 1.57 -12.65 0.67
C HIS A 146 1.63 -11.13 0.83
N GLY A 147 2.77 -10.54 0.47
CA GLY A 147 3.04 -9.11 0.62
C GLY A 147 3.82 -8.81 1.91
N VAL A 148 3.33 -7.87 2.73
CA VAL A 148 3.98 -7.51 4.01
C VAL A 148 3.76 -8.65 5.02
N PRO A 149 4.82 -9.30 5.54
CA PRO A 149 4.66 -10.41 6.49
C PRO A 149 3.84 -9.98 7.71
N THR A 150 2.73 -10.67 7.93
CA THR A 150 1.74 -10.31 8.95
C THR A 150 1.39 -11.51 9.82
N ALA A 151 1.48 -11.37 11.14
CA ALA A 151 0.99 -12.35 12.10
C ALA A 151 -0.30 -11.85 12.76
N LYS A 152 -1.37 -12.63 12.68
CA LYS A 152 -2.63 -12.39 13.38
C LYS A 152 -2.63 -13.23 14.65
N LEU A 153 -2.56 -12.56 15.80
CA LEU A 153 -2.71 -13.13 17.13
C LEU A 153 -4.18 -12.96 17.60
N PRO A 154 -4.62 -13.63 18.68
CA PRO A 154 -6.01 -13.58 19.12
C PRO A 154 -6.56 -12.18 19.46
N SER A 155 -5.69 -11.27 19.88
CA SER A 155 -6.06 -9.93 20.35
C SER A 155 -5.50 -8.79 19.49
N CYS A 156 -4.65 -9.09 18.51
CA CYS A 156 -3.87 -8.08 17.79
C CYS A 156 -3.18 -8.64 16.54
N THR A 157 -2.81 -7.75 15.64
CA THR A 157 -2.10 -8.01 14.40
C THR A 157 -0.72 -7.34 14.44
N VAL A 158 0.30 -8.10 14.06
CA VAL A 158 1.69 -7.62 13.95
C VAL A 158 2.12 -7.65 12.49
N ARG A 159 2.66 -6.54 11.98
CA ARG A 159 3.19 -6.40 10.62
C ARG A 159 4.68 -6.09 10.65
N PHE A 160 5.46 -6.80 9.84
CA PHE A 160 6.91 -6.60 9.72
C PHE A 160 7.21 -5.74 8.49
N LEU A 161 7.47 -4.45 8.73
CA LEU A 161 7.59 -3.45 7.66
C LEU A 161 8.99 -3.43 7.02
N VAL A 162 10.01 -3.90 7.72
CA VAL A 162 11.41 -3.93 7.26
C VAL A 162 11.99 -5.34 7.45
N PRO A 163 12.57 -5.95 6.39
CA PRO A 163 13.26 -7.22 6.51
C PRO A 163 14.43 -7.15 7.50
N GLY A 164 14.49 -8.10 8.42
CA GLY A 164 15.57 -8.28 9.39
C GLY A 164 15.55 -7.34 10.60
N ASP A 165 14.67 -6.32 10.61
CA ASP A 165 14.63 -5.32 11.67
C ASP A 165 13.27 -5.25 12.39
N VAL A 166 13.24 -5.80 13.61
CA VAL A 166 12.05 -5.83 14.46
C VAL A 166 11.63 -4.46 14.97
N ALA A 167 12.54 -3.47 15.04
CA ALA A 167 12.21 -2.14 15.57
C ALA A 167 11.15 -1.43 14.71
N TYR A 168 11.08 -1.79 13.43
CA TYR A 168 10.08 -1.29 12.49
C TYR A 168 8.80 -2.13 12.46
N ALA A 169 8.73 -3.23 13.21
CA ALA A 169 7.48 -3.98 13.34
C ALA A 169 6.42 -3.12 14.03
N ARG A 170 5.16 -3.29 13.59
CA ARG A 170 4.01 -2.56 14.15
C ARG A 170 2.97 -3.55 14.63
N CYS A 171 2.57 -3.38 15.87
CA CYS A 171 1.44 -4.05 16.48
C CYS A 171 0.30 -3.04 16.64
N ASP A 172 -0.93 -3.44 16.36
CA ASP A 172 -2.15 -2.65 16.57
C ASP A 172 -2.68 -2.70 18.02
N CYS A 173 -1.90 -3.23 18.97
CA CYS A 173 -2.28 -3.26 20.39
C CYS A 173 -2.29 -1.84 20.98
N ALA A 174 -3.05 -1.65 22.07
CA ALA A 174 -3.18 -0.36 22.75
C ALA A 174 -1.89 0.18 23.42
N GLN A 175 -0.80 -0.60 23.43
CA GLN A 175 0.46 -0.19 24.03
C GLN A 175 1.22 0.76 23.09
N ALA A 176 1.29 2.04 23.48
CA ALA A 176 2.07 3.05 22.77
C ALA A 176 3.59 2.79 22.94
N GLY A 177 4.35 2.94 21.86
CA GLY A 177 5.82 3.01 21.90
C GLY A 177 6.60 1.98 21.09
N GLY A 178 5.94 0.97 20.51
CA GLY A 178 6.65 -0.14 19.86
C GLY A 178 7.37 -1.04 20.88
N GLY A 179 7.56 -2.32 20.57
CA GLY A 179 8.25 -3.24 21.48
C GLY A 179 7.37 -3.96 22.52
N CYS A 180 6.11 -4.29 22.19
CA CYS A 180 5.26 -5.13 23.04
C CYS A 180 5.58 -6.63 22.89
N GLU A 181 5.06 -7.46 23.80
CA GLU A 181 5.27 -8.93 23.78
C GLU A 181 4.78 -9.59 22.49
N HIS A 182 3.81 -8.98 21.82
CA HIS A 182 3.23 -9.48 20.58
C HIS A 182 4.25 -9.56 19.44
N LEU A 183 5.28 -8.71 19.43
CA LEU A 183 6.34 -8.77 18.41
C LEU A 183 7.14 -10.08 18.53
N ALA A 184 7.50 -10.47 19.75
CA ALA A 184 8.18 -11.74 19.99
C ALA A 184 7.28 -12.94 19.67
N LEU A 185 6.00 -12.88 20.09
CA LEU A 185 5.01 -13.92 19.76
C LEU A 185 4.82 -14.07 18.24
N ALA A 186 4.78 -12.96 17.51
CA ALA A 186 4.66 -12.95 16.06
C ALA A 186 5.88 -13.58 15.39
N VAL A 187 7.11 -13.22 15.79
CA VAL A 187 8.34 -13.85 15.28
C VAL A 187 8.33 -15.35 15.53
N TRP A 188 7.96 -15.80 16.74
CA TRP A 188 7.87 -17.24 17.03
C TRP A 188 6.75 -17.94 16.27
N ALA A 189 5.62 -17.28 15.98
CA ALA A 189 4.59 -17.82 15.11
C ALA A 189 5.11 -18.04 13.68
N PHE A 190 5.89 -17.10 13.13
CA PHE A 190 6.58 -17.29 11.86
C PHE A 190 7.59 -18.45 11.92
N ARG A 191 8.42 -18.55 12.97
CA ARG A 191 9.33 -19.69 13.15
C ARG A 191 8.60 -21.03 13.15
N ALA A 192 7.49 -21.12 13.87
CA ALA A 192 6.68 -22.33 13.90
C ALA A 192 6.09 -22.65 12.52
N ALA A 193 5.59 -21.64 11.81
CA ALA A 193 5.06 -21.80 10.46
C ALA A 193 6.12 -22.13 9.41
N ASP A 194 7.38 -21.71 9.60
CA ASP A 194 8.50 -22.03 8.72
C ASP A 194 9.02 -23.46 8.96
N ALA A 195 8.87 -23.98 10.18
CA ALA A 195 9.20 -25.36 10.53
C ALA A 195 8.12 -26.37 10.05
N LEU A 196 6.92 -25.91 9.73
CA LEU A 196 5.86 -26.73 9.14
C LEU A 196 6.10 -26.85 7.62
N PRO A 197 6.08 -28.06 7.04
CA PRO A 197 6.19 -28.22 5.59
C PRO A 197 5.01 -27.50 4.91
N ALA A 198 5.31 -26.74 3.86
CA ALA A 198 4.28 -26.10 3.03
C ALA A 198 3.28 -27.17 2.56
N LYS A 199 2.00 -26.93 2.84
CA LYS A 199 0.90 -27.84 2.47
C LYS A 199 0.46 -27.60 1.04
#